data_AF-A0A2I1HT37-F1
#
_entry.id   AF-A0A2I1HT37-F1
#
_cell.length_a   1.000
_cell.length_b   1.000
_cell.length_c   1.000
_cell.angle_alpha   90.00
_cell.angle_beta   90.00
_cell.angle_gamma   90.00
#
_symmetry.space_group_name_H-M   'P 1'
#
loop_
_entity.id
_entity.type
_entity.pdbx_description
1 polymer ?
#
loop_
_entity_poly.entity_id
_entity_poly.type
_entity_poly.pdbx_seq_one_letter_code
_entity_poly.pdbx_strand_id
1 'polypeptide(L)'
;MFGYSNKLRLGVMKRDILACLRDLKVMRETNSFDNILLNIWEKKFNKWLDELDNVQNSETNEASTSSTSHKETISSHDYIRDDAKMNNKKYRDDMKILMEKKVKKKDIFKVGDIVNLKIPKADKGKLGRSHLPCKILKVKPKGFYNLGCFAGTLNVNYKGNCLESTELTSMAELTNIPNKVVTVTEAVRLQSNVNSVKCKCPNTNCSTMKCACKKLNLSCNI
;
A
#
# COMPACT_ATOMS: atom_id res chain seq x y z
N MET A 1 -32.50 -9.95 10.10
CA MET A 1 -33.65 -10.89 10.13
C MET A 1 -33.28 -12.32 9.70
N PHE A 2 -32.25 -12.51 8.87
CA PHE A 2 -31.63 -13.83 8.63
C PHE A 2 -30.16 -13.77 9.07
N GLY A 3 -29.81 -14.48 10.14
CA GLY A 3 -28.41 -14.56 10.60
C GLY A 3 -27.54 -15.40 9.66
N TYR A 4 -26.30 -15.67 10.09
CA TYR A 4 -25.36 -16.56 9.39
C TYR A 4 -25.83 -18.03 9.28
N SER A 5 -26.98 -18.38 9.87
CA SER A 5 -27.55 -19.72 9.75
C SER A 5 -27.96 -20.03 8.31
N ASN A 6 -27.50 -21.17 7.79
CA ASN A 6 -27.86 -21.68 6.47
C ASN A 6 -29.23 -22.37 6.43
N LYS A 7 -29.85 -22.60 7.59
CA LYS A 7 -31.15 -23.26 7.70
C LYS A 7 -32.28 -22.24 7.56
N LEU A 8 -33.27 -22.56 6.72
CA LEU A 8 -34.52 -21.81 6.64
C LEU A 8 -35.22 -21.88 8.01
N ARG A 9 -35.66 -20.74 8.54
CA ARG A 9 -36.41 -20.73 9.80
C ARG A 9 -37.84 -21.22 9.54
N LEU A 10 -38.37 -21.99 10.49
CA LEU A 10 -39.76 -22.43 10.47
C LEU A 10 -40.69 -21.19 10.42
N GLY A 11 -41.64 -21.19 9.49
CA GLY A 11 -42.61 -20.10 9.29
C GLY A 11 -42.21 -19.02 8.30
N VAL A 12 -41.06 -19.13 7.62
CA VAL A 12 -40.69 -18.22 6.53
C VAL A 12 -41.46 -18.57 5.27
N MET A 13 -42.22 -17.62 4.72
CA MET A 13 -43.04 -17.86 3.54
C MET A 13 -42.27 -17.53 2.24
N LYS A 14 -42.61 -18.21 1.14
CA LYS A 14 -42.06 -17.94 -0.20
C LYS A 14 -42.12 -16.46 -0.58
N ARG A 15 -43.22 -15.78 -0.23
CA ARG A 15 -43.43 -14.34 -0.47
C ARG A 15 -42.39 -13.46 0.22
N ASP A 16 -41.91 -13.86 1.40
CA ASP A 16 -40.97 -13.07 2.20
C ASP A 16 -39.56 -13.17 1.59
N ILE A 17 -39.18 -14.36 1.11
CA ILE A 17 -37.92 -14.58 0.41
C ILE A 17 -37.89 -13.80 -0.91
N LEU A 18 -38.99 -13.80 -1.67
CA LEU A 18 -39.14 -13.01 -2.89
C LEU A 18 -39.08 -11.49 -2.62
N ALA A 19 -39.61 -11.03 -1.48
CA ALA A 19 -39.46 -9.63 -1.07
C ALA A 19 -37.98 -9.28 -0.80
N CYS A 20 -37.25 -10.14 -0.08
CA CYS A 20 -35.82 -9.93 0.14
C CYS A 20 -34.99 -9.92 -1.15
N LEU A 21 -35.33 -10.75 -2.15
CA LEU A 21 -34.67 -10.71 -3.46
C LEU A 21 -34.92 -9.39 -4.21
N ARG A 22 -36.12 -8.82 -4.09
CA ARG A 22 -36.41 -7.47 -4.63
C ARG A 22 -35.59 -6.40 -3.92
N ASP A 23 -35.49 -6.46 -2.60
CA ASP A 23 -34.68 -5.51 -1.82
C ASP A 23 -33.19 -5.60 -2.17
N LEU A 24 -32.65 -6.80 -2.43
CA LEU A 24 -31.28 -6.99 -2.94
C LEU A 24 -31.06 -6.31 -4.28
N LYS A 25 -32.03 -6.37 -5.18
CA LYS A 25 -31.94 -5.70 -6.49
C LYS A 25 -31.91 -4.18 -6.33
N VAL A 26 -32.75 -3.62 -5.46
CA VAL A 26 -32.75 -2.18 -5.14
C VAL A 26 -31.44 -1.75 -4.47
N MET A 27 -30.89 -2.55 -3.56
CA MET A 27 -29.58 -2.28 -2.93
C MET A 27 -28.42 -2.29 -3.93
N ARG A 28 -28.51 -3.12 -4.98
CA ARG A 28 -27.53 -3.17 -6.07
C ARG A 28 -27.61 -1.93 -6.96
N GLU A 29 -28.82 -1.50 -7.32
CA GLU A 29 -29.05 -0.32 -8.15
C GLU A 29 -28.61 0.98 -7.46
N THR A 30 -28.72 1.03 -6.13
CA THR A 30 -28.30 2.19 -5.33
C THR A 30 -26.81 2.18 -4.94
N ASN A 31 -26.03 1.17 -5.35
CA ASN A 31 -24.62 0.96 -4.93
C ASN A 31 -24.41 1.07 -3.41
N SER A 32 -25.46 0.78 -2.63
CA SER A 32 -25.47 1.09 -1.20
C SER A 32 -24.75 0.04 -0.34
N PHE A 33 -24.33 -1.10 -0.92
CA PHE A 33 -23.77 -2.22 -0.19
C PHE A 33 -22.73 -3.03 -0.99
N ASP A 34 -21.95 -3.87 -0.30
CA ASP A 34 -20.94 -4.74 -0.92
C ASP A 34 -21.58 -5.80 -1.82
N ASN A 35 -21.25 -5.74 -3.11
CA ASN A 35 -21.71 -6.69 -4.13
C ASN A 35 -21.40 -8.16 -3.80
N ILE A 36 -20.34 -8.44 -3.04
CA ILE A 36 -19.97 -9.80 -2.61
C ILE A 36 -21.02 -10.35 -1.64
N LEU A 37 -21.41 -9.56 -0.65
CA LEU A 37 -22.43 -9.96 0.33
C LEU A 37 -23.81 -10.08 -0.31
N LEU A 38 -24.15 -9.19 -1.25
CA LEU A 38 -25.40 -9.26 -2.01
C LEU A 38 -25.49 -10.57 -2.81
N ASN A 39 -24.42 -10.99 -3.48
CA ASN A 39 -24.39 -12.25 -4.24
C ASN A 39 -24.54 -13.48 -3.34
N ILE A 40 -23.92 -13.46 -2.15
CA ILE A 40 -24.03 -14.55 -1.16
C ILE A 40 -25.48 -14.67 -0.67
N TRP A 41 -26.13 -13.54 -0.38
CA TRP A 41 -27.53 -13.53 0.07
C TRP A 41 -28.50 -13.93 -1.03
N GLU A 42 -28.28 -13.48 -2.27
CA GLU A 42 -29.10 -13.85 -3.43
C GLU A 42 -29.09 -15.36 -3.67
N LYS A 43 -27.91 -15.99 -3.64
CA LYS A 43 -27.78 -17.45 -3.78
C LYS A 43 -28.46 -18.21 -2.64
N LYS A 44 -28.38 -17.68 -1.42
CA LYS A 44 -29.02 -18.26 -0.24
C LYS A 44 -30.54 -18.21 -0.32
N PHE A 45 -31.10 -17.09 -0.74
CA PHE A 45 -32.54 -16.93 -0.92
C PHE A 45 -33.08 -17.80 -2.05
N ASN A 46 -32.39 -17.88 -3.19
CA ASN A 46 -32.76 -18.77 -4.28
C ASN A 46 -32.73 -20.25 -3.85
N LYS A 47 -31.70 -20.66 -3.09
CA LYS A 47 -31.66 -22.02 -2.52
C LYS A 47 -32.87 -22.33 -1.63
N TRP A 48 -33.29 -21.37 -0.79
CA TRP A 48 -34.47 -21.57 0.05
C TRP A 48 -35.79 -21.58 -0.74
N LEU A 49 -35.86 -20.87 -1.88
CA LEU A 49 -36.99 -21.00 -2.80
C LEU A 49 -37.04 -22.40 -3.41
N ASP A 50 -35.90 -22.94 -3.83
CA ASP A 50 -35.82 -24.31 -4.36
C ASP A 50 -36.20 -25.36 -3.29
N GLU A 51 -35.78 -25.15 -2.04
CA GLU A 51 -36.15 -26.02 -0.91
C GLU A 51 -37.67 -25.98 -0.65
N LEU A 52 -38.31 -24.81 -0.74
CA LEU A 52 -39.77 -24.67 -0.59
C LEU A 52 -40.55 -25.28 -1.77
N ASP A 53 -40.05 -25.10 -3.00
CA ASP A 53 -40.69 -25.60 -4.21
C ASP A 53 -40.57 -27.13 -4.32
N ASN A 54 -39.46 -27.72 -3.84
CA ASN A 54 -39.32 -29.17 -3.75
C ASN A 54 -40.23 -29.80 -2.68
N VAL A 55 -40.49 -29.12 -1.56
CA VAL A 55 -41.45 -29.59 -0.55
C VAL A 55 -42.87 -29.59 -1.11
N GLN A 56 -43.27 -28.55 -1.86
CA GLN A 56 -44.59 -28.48 -2.51
C GLN A 56 -44.77 -29.51 -3.64
N ASN A 57 -43.70 -29.81 -4.40
CA ASN A 57 -43.71 -30.84 -5.44
C ASN A 57 -43.70 -32.28 -4.91
N SER A 58 -43.31 -32.50 -3.64
CA SER A 58 -43.36 -33.81 -2.99
C SER A 58 -44.76 -34.19 -2.49
N GLU A 59 -45.64 -33.21 -2.28
CA GLU A 59 -47.05 -33.44 -1.93
C GLU A 59 -47.96 -33.62 -3.16
N THR A 60 -47.44 -33.39 -4.38
CA THR A 60 -48.27 -33.36 -5.62
C THR A 60 -47.92 -34.41 -6.68
N ASN A 61 -46.87 -35.23 -6.52
CA ASN A 61 -46.42 -36.15 -7.57
C ASN A 61 -46.39 -37.63 -7.15
N GLU A 62 -47.56 -38.21 -6.88
CA GLU A 62 -47.86 -39.58 -7.32
C GLU A 62 -48.33 -39.54 -8.78
N ALA A 63 -47.42 -39.34 -9.74
CA ALA A 63 -47.58 -39.78 -11.14
C ALA A 63 -46.35 -39.43 -11.99
N SER A 64 -45.62 -40.50 -12.32
CA SER A 64 -45.06 -40.75 -13.66
C SER A 64 -43.76 -40.07 -14.11
N THR A 65 -42.79 -40.97 -14.33
CA THR A 65 -41.87 -41.09 -15.49
C THR A 65 -40.60 -40.21 -15.56
N SER A 66 -39.52 -40.84 -15.07
CA SER A 66 -38.17 -40.93 -15.64
C SER A 66 -37.79 -40.06 -16.85
N SER A 67 -36.89 -39.10 -16.63
CA SER A 67 -35.81 -38.78 -17.57
C SER A 67 -34.54 -38.38 -16.80
N THR A 68 -33.56 -39.28 -16.80
CA THR A 68 -32.25 -39.08 -16.16
C THR A 68 -31.43 -38.10 -17.01
N SER A 69 -31.46 -36.82 -16.65
CA SER A 69 -30.45 -35.85 -17.07
C SER A 69 -29.40 -35.79 -15.96
N HIS A 70 -28.21 -36.35 -16.21
CA HIS A 70 -27.05 -36.18 -15.35
C HIS A 70 -26.63 -34.70 -15.35
N LYS A 71 -27.24 -33.90 -14.47
CA LYS A 71 -26.69 -32.60 -14.07
C LYS A 71 -25.52 -32.90 -13.15
N GLU A 72 -24.29 -32.70 -13.64
CA GLU A 72 -23.11 -32.63 -12.78
C GLU A 72 -23.36 -31.54 -11.73
N THR A 73 -23.72 -31.96 -10.52
CA THR A 73 -23.84 -31.06 -9.38
C THR A 73 -22.44 -30.60 -9.00
N ILE A 74 -22.00 -29.50 -9.62
CA ILE A 74 -20.78 -28.78 -9.26
C ILE A 74 -20.84 -28.50 -7.76
N SER A 75 -19.93 -29.13 -7.02
CA SER A 75 -19.91 -29.01 -5.56
C SER A 75 -19.65 -27.56 -5.18
N SER A 76 -20.21 -27.10 -4.06
CA SER A 76 -19.89 -25.78 -3.51
C SER A 76 -18.38 -25.55 -3.39
N HIS A 77 -17.60 -26.63 -3.21
CA HIS A 77 -16.15 -26.58 -3.16
C HIS A 77 -15.51 -26.24 -4.52
N ASP A 78 -16.11 -26.66 -5.63
CA ASP A 78 -15.59 -26.39 -6.98
C ASP A 78 -15.80 -24.92 -7.35
N TYR A 79 -16.93 -24.32 -6.97
CA TYR A 79 -17.16 -22.89 -7.13
C TYR A 79 -16.16 -22.04 -6.32
N ILE A 80 -15.90 -22.41 -5.05
CA ILE A 80 -14.90 -21.71 -4.22
C ILE A 80 -13.51 -21.83 -4.87
N ARG A 81 -13.18 -23.00 -5.43
CA ARG A 81 -11.91 -23.22 -6.11
C ARG A 81 -11.80 -22.36 -7.37
N ASP A 82 -12.87 -22.24 -8.16
CA ASP A 82 -12.85 -21.45 -9.39
C ASP A 82 -12.89 -19.94 -9.14
N ASP A 83 -13.61 -19.48 -8.11
CA ASP A 83 -13.56 -18.09 -7.66
C ASP A 83 -12.16 -17.73 -7.12
N ALA A 84 -11.54 -18.62 -6.34
CA ALA A 84 -10.16 -18.44 -5.90
C ALA A 84 -9.16 -18.39 -7.07
N LYS A 85 -9.34 -19.21 -8.11
CA LYS A 85 -8.53 -19.13 -9.34
C LYS A 85 -8.74 -17.79 -10.05
N MET A 86 -9.99 -17.34 -10.18
CA MET A 86 -10.34 -16.09 -10.86
C MET A 86 -9.79 -14.87 -10.11
N ASN A 87 -9.91 -14.83 -8.78
CA ASN A 87 -9.34 -13.79 -7.94
C ASN A 87 -7.81 -13.77 -7.98
N ASN A 88 -7.16 -14.94 -7.95
CA ASN A 88 -5.71 -15.02 -8.11
C ASN A 88 -5.26 -14.52 -9.49
N LYS A 89 -6.02 -14.82 -10.55
CA LYS A 89 -5.75 -14.32 -11.90
C LYS A 89 -5.88 -12.80 -11.95
N LYS A 90 -6.99 -12.27 -11.43
CA LYS A 90 -7.22 -10.82 -11.36
C LYS A 90 -6.11 -10.11 -10.56
N TYR A 91 -5.72 -10.66 -9.41
CA TYR A 91 -4.61 -10.13 -8.63
C TYR A 91 -3.28 -10.10 -9.41
N ARG A 92 -2.99 -11.14 -10.20
CA ARG A 92 -1.80 -11.19 -11.06
C ARG A 92 -1.86 -10.13 -12.16
N ASP A 93 -3.00 -9.97 -12.82
CA ASP A 93 -3.18 -9.01 -13.89
C ASP A 93 -3.10 -7.56 -13.36
N ASP A 94 -3.74 -7.28 -12.22
CA ASP A 94 -3.66 -5.98 -11.54
C ASP A 94 -2.22 -5.69 -11.08
N MET A 95 -1.52 -6.70 -10.53
CA MET A 95 -0.12 -6.56 -10.15
C MET A 95 0.78 -6.28 -11.36
N LYS A 96 0.52 -6.92 -12.50
CA LYS A 96 1.24 -6.67 -13.75
C LYS A 96 1.06 -5.22 -14.21
N ILE A 97 -0.18 -4.73 -14.25
CA ILE A 97 -0.49 -3.33 -14.58
C ILE A 97 0.18 -2.36 -13.61
N LEU A 98 0.14 -2.66 -12.30
CA LEU A 98 0.82 -1.86 -11.28
C LEU A 98 2.34 -1.86 -11.45
N MET A 99 2.94 -2.99 -11.81
CA MET A 99 4.37 -3.08 -12.09
C MET A 99 4.74 -2.26 -13.32
N GLU A 100 3.98 -2.38 -14.41
CA GLU A 100 4.17 -1.60 -15.64
C GLU A 100 4.01 -0.09 -15.39
N LYS A 101 3.00 0.33 -14.62
CA LYS A 101 2.82 1.73 -14.19
C LYS A 101 3.91 2.21 -13.23
N LYS A 102 4.46 1.33 -12.39
CA LYS A 102 5.58 1.63 -11.48
C LYS A 102 6.94 1.58 -12.16
N VAL A 103 7.03 1.13 -13.41
CA VAL A 103 8.16 1.47 -14.28
C VAL A 103 8.03 2.96 -14.61
N LYS A 104 8.25 3.81 -13.59
CA LYS A 104 8.46 5.23 -13.77
C LYS A 104 9.49 5.38 -14.89
N LYS A 105 9.23 6.29 -15.83
CA LYS A 105 10.25 6.74 -16.79
C LYS A 105 11.53 6.94 -15.98
N LYS A 106 12.62 6.30 -16.40
CA LYS A 106 13.90 6.47 -15.72
C LYS A 106 14.28 7.92 -15.90
N ASP A 107 14.10 8.71 -14.84
CA ASP A 107 14.53 10.09 -14.86
C ASP A 107 16.04 10.10 -15.12
N ILE A 108 16.41 10.68 -16.26
CA ILE A 108 17.81 10.82 -16.65
C ILE A 108 18.31 12.08 -15.97
N PHE A 109 19.10 11.90 -14.93
CA PHE A 109 19.65 13.01 -14.19
C PHE A 109 20.93 13.55 -14.81
N LYS A 110 21.13 14.86 -14.71
CA LYS A 110 22.33 15.58 -15.17
C LYS A 110 23.25 15.92 -14.01
N VAL A 111 24.51 16.22 -14.34
CA VAL A 111 25.46 16.73 -13.34
C VAL A 111 24.95 18.08 -12.83
N GLY A 112 24.90 18.23 -11.51
CA GLY A 112 24.40 19.44 -10.85
C GLY A 112 22.99 19.33 -10.28
N ASP A 113 22.18 18.35 -10.74
CA ASP A 113 20.81 18.17 -10.26
C ASP A 113 20.76 17.76 -8.79
N ILE A 114 19.73 18.24 -8.10
CA ILE A 114 19.42 17.86 -6.72
C ILE A 114 18.43 16.70 -6.73
N VAL A 115 18.80 15.63 -6.05
CA VAL A 115 18.06 14.38 -5.99
C VAL A 115 17.99 13.86 -4.57
N ASN A 116 16.92 13.16 -4.26
CA ASN A 116 16.74 12.49 -2.98
C ASN A 116 17.14 11.02 -3.11
N LEU A 117 18.22 10.62 -2.43
CA LEU A 117 18.64 9.22 -2.35
C LEU A 117 17.76 8.49 -1.33
N LYS A 118 17.11 7.41 -1.76
CA LYS A 118 16.35 6.53 -0.86
C LYS A 118 17.29 5.72 0.02
N ILE A 119 17.19 5.91 1.33
CA ILE A 119 18.08 5.26 2.31
C ILE A 119 17.69 3.78 2.45
N PRO A 120 18.61 2.83 2.20
CA PRO A 120 18.38 1.40 2.43
C PRO A 120 18.03 1.11 3.90
N LYS A 121 17.22 0.08 4.16
CA LYS A 121 16.79 -0.26 5.53
C LYS A 121 17.96 -0.50 6.49
N ALA A 122 19.06 -1.07 6.00
CA ALA A 122 20.27 -1.31 6.80
C ALA A 122 20.89 0.01 7.34
N ASP A 123 20.82 1.07 6.53
CA ASP A 123 21.48 2.35 6.83
C ASP A 123 20.56 3.34 7.56
N LYS A 124 19.24 3.07 7.63
CA LYS A 124 18.27 3.95 8.30
C LYS A 124 18.52 4.12 9.79
N GLY A 125 19.16 3.14 10.44
CA GLY A 125 19.40 3.14 11.87
C GLY A 125 18.14 3.46 12.70
N LYS A 126 18.32 4.09 13.88
CA LYS A 126 17.22 4.58 14.73
C LYS A 126 16.71 5.98 14.34
N LEU A 127 17.29 6.59 13.30
CA LEU A 127 17.07 8.00 12.95
C LEU A 127 15.83 8.21 12.07
N GLY A 128 15.26 7.13 11.51
CA GLY A 128 13.93 7.13 10.87
C GLY A 128 13.83 7.86 9.52
N ARG A 129 14.88 8.55 9.04
CA ARG A 129 14.85 9.24 7.75
C ARG A 129 14.81 8.26 6.59
N SER A 130 13.94 8.51 5.62
CA SER A 130 13.79 7.68 4.42
C SER A 130 14.59 8.19 3.22
N HIS A 131 14.94 9.47 3.18
CA HIS A 131 15.62 10.11 2.05
C HIS A 131 16.79 10.97 2.52
N LEU A 132 17.86 10.98 1.72
CA LEU A 132 19.05 11.82 1.89
C LEU A 132 19.16 12.77 0.69
N PRO A 133 19.04 14.09 0.87
CA PRO A 133 19.26 15.07 -0.19
C PRO A 133 20.71 15.03 -0.68
N CYS A 134 20.90 14.95 -1.98
CA CYS A 134 22.20 14.85 -2.62
C CYS A 134 22.22 15.64 -3.93
N LYS A 135 23.41 16.06 -4.34
CA LYS A 135 23.70 16.65 -5.64
C LYS A 135 24.47 15.65 -6.50
N ILE A 136 24.16 15.58 -7.78
CA ILE A 136 24.90 14.71 -8.71
C ILE A 136 26.22 15.37 -9.09
N LEU A 137 27.32 14.70 -8.75
CA LEU A 137 28.67 15.17 -9.05
C LEU A 137 29.17 14.64 -10.39
N LYS A 138 28.95 13.34 -10.67
CA LYS A 138 29.42 12.69 -11.89
C LYS A 138 28.43 11.64 -12.37
N VAL A 139 28.22 11.57 -13.68
CA VAL A 139 27.49 10.49 -14.34
C VAL A 139 28.52 9.46 -14.83
N LYS A 140 28.38 8.22 -14.39
CA LYS A 140 29.21 7.08 -14.81
C LYS A 140 28.50 6.26 -15.89
N PRO A 141 29.25 5.51 -16.71
CA PRO A 141 28.66 4.62 -17.71
C PRO A 141 27.68 3.62 -17.06
N LYS A 142 26.71 3.15 -17.84
CA LYS A 142 25.63 2.23 -17.40
C LYS A 142 24.60 2.84 -16.43
N GLY A 143 24.47 4.17 -16.39
CA GLY A 143 23.43 4.86 -15.62
C GLY A 143 23.67 4.86 -14.10
N PHE A 144 24.94 4.88 -13.70
CA PHE A 144 25.35 5.04 -12.31
C PHE A 144 25.71 6.51 -12.04
N TYR A 145 25.36 6.99 -10.87
CA TYR A 145 25.56 8.38 -10.45
C TYR A 145 26.43 8.42 -9.20
N ASN A 146 27.42 9.29 -9.20
CA ASN A 146 28.17 9.64 -8.00
C ASN A 146 27.53 10.88 -7.36
N LEU A 147 27.25 10.76 -6.07
CA LEU A 147 26.45 11.73 -5.32
C LEU A 147 27.29 12.42 -4.26
N GLY A 148 27.08 13.71 -4.11
CA GLY A 148 27.59 14.50 -2.99
C GLY A 148 26.45 14.92 -2.08
N CYS A 149 26.65 14.78 -0.78
CA CYS A 149 25.74 15.24 0.25
C CYS A 149 26.41 16.32 1.10
N PHE A 150 25.68 16.91 2.04
CA PHE A 150 26.22 17.89 2.99
C PHE A 150 27.49 17.41 3.72
N ALA A 151 27.57 16.11 4.04
CA ALA A 151 28.71 15.54 4.76
C ALA A 151 29.93 15.27 3.87
N GLY A 152 29.77 15.22 2.55
CA GLY A 152 30.81 14.88 1.59
C GLY A 152 30.32 14.01 0.43
N THR A 153 31.25 13.43 -0.32
CA THR A 153 30.97 12.54 -1.45
C THR A 153 30.68 11.12 -0.99
N LEU A 154 29.61 10.51 -1.48
CA LEU A 154 29.29 9.12 -1.17
C LEU A 154 30.32 8.17 -1.80
N ASN A 155 30.73 7.18 -1.01
CA ASN A 155 31.69 6.14 -1.42
C ASN A 155 31.15 5.18 -2.49
N VAL A 156 29.82 5.06 -2.61
CA VAL A 156 29.14 4.15 -3.55
C VAL A 156 28.44 4.95 -4.67
N ASN A 157 28.34 4.34 -5.85
CA ASN A 157 27.59 4.91 -6.98
C ASN A 157 26.20 4.28 -7.05
N TYR A 158 25.18 5.09 -7.30
CA TYR A 158 23.78 4.67 -7.26
C TYR A 158 23.15 4.66 -8.65
N LYS A 159 22.20 3.75 -8.87
CA LYS A 159 21.36 3.77 -10.08
C LYS A 159 20.24 4.79 -9.91
N GLY A 160 19.74 5.31 -11.03
CA GLY A 160 18.59 6.23 -11.05
C GLY A 160 17.36 5.71 -10.29
N ASN A 161 17.13 4.39 -10.25
CA ASN A 161 16.01 3.79 -9.51
C ASN A 161 16.08 4.00 -7.98
N CYS A 162 17.25 4.34 -7.45
CA CYS A 162 17.44 4.63 -6.03
C CYS A 162 17.24 6.12 -5.72
N LEU A 163 17.03 6.94 -6.75
CA LEU A 163 16.93 8.39 -6.67
C LEU A 163 15.49 8.83 -6.93
N GLU A 164 15.08 9.87 -6.22
CA GLU A 164 13.83 10.57 -6.44
C GLU A 164 14.12 11.99 -6.90
N SER A 165 13.54 12.37 -8.04
CA SER A 165 13.60 13.72 -8.57
C SER A 165 13.04 14.72 -7.57
N THR A 166 13.70 15.86 -7.45
CA THR A 166 13.28 16.95 -6.58
C THR A 166 13.08 18.19 -7.43
N GLU A 167 12.03 18.96 -7.17
CA GLU A 167 11.73 20.21 -7.90
C GLU A 167 12.67 21.37 -7.52
N LEU A 168 13.53 21.15 -6.52
CA LEU A 168 14.47 22.14 -6.00
C LEU A 168 15.69 22.28 -6.90
N THR A 169 15.89 23.48 -7.44
CA THR A 169 17.06 23.82 -8.27
C THR A 169 18.31 24.11 -7.43
N SER A 170 18.15 24.49 -6.16
CA SER A 170 19.27 24.79 -5.27
C SER A 170 18.95 24.49 -3.80
N MET A 171 19.96 24.03 -3.05
CA MET A 171 19.93 23.91 -1.59
C MET A 171 21.27 24.41 -1.05
N ALA A 172 21.24 25.33 -0.09
CA ALA A 172 22.44 25.94 0.49
C ALA A 172 23.43 24.89 1.04
N GLU A 173 22.90 23.81 1.63
CA GLU A 173 23.67 22.68 2.17
C GLU A 173 24.43 21.88 1.10
N LEU A 174 24.04 21.99 -0.17
CA LEU A 174 24.62 21.24 -1.30
C LEU A 174 25.43 22.15 -2.25
N THR A 175 25.60 23.42 -1.92
CA THR A 175 26.41 24.37 -2.69
C THR A 175 27.90 24.09 -2.53
N ASN A 176 28.35 23.82 -1.30
CA ASN A 176 29.73 23.48 -0.98
C ASN A 176 29.79 22.10 -0.34
N ILE A 177 30.16 21.10 -1.14
CA ILE A 177 30.27 19.71 -0.68
C ILE A 177 31.72 19.47 -0.21
N PRO A 178 31.94 19.08 1.05
CA PRO A 178 33.27 18.77 1.54
C PRO A 178 33.95 17.70 0.70
N ASN A 179 35.26 17.84 0.45
CA ASN A 179 36.06 16.82 -0.23
C ASN A 179 36.43 15.66 0.71
N LYS A 180 35.42 15.08 1.36
CA LYS A 180 35.51 13.92 2.25
C LYS A 180 34.69 12.79 1.66
N VAL A 181 35.23 11.58 1.64
CA VAL A 181 34.47 10.38 1.28
C VAL A 181 33.71 9.90 2.52
N VAL A 182 32.40 9.74 2.40
CA VAL A 182 31.51 9.34 3.50
C VAL A 182 30.60 8.18 3.09
N THR A 183 30.19 7.38 4.07
CA THR A 183 29.16 6.34 3.89
C THR A 183 27.76 6.95 4.03
N VAL A 184 26.73 6.28 3.50
CA VAL A 184 25.33 6.73 3.67
C VAL A 184 24.97 6.84 5.16
N THR A 185 25.34 5.85 5.96
CA THR A 185 25.06 5.83 7.40
C THR A 185 25.71 7.01 8.13
N GLU A 186 26.96 7.34 7.78
CA GLU A 186 27.65 8.49 8.36
C GLU A 186 26.99 9.81 7.93
N ALA A 187 26.65 9.94 6.64
CA ALA A 187 25.98 11.12 6.10
C ALA A 187 24.61 11.35 6.77
N VAL A 188 23.81 10.28 6.93
CA VAL A 188 22.50 10.33 7.61
C VAL A 188 22.66 10.75 9.06
N ARG A 189 23.67 10.22 9.77
CA ARG A 189 23.97 10.60 11.16
C ARG A 189 24.33 12.08 11.27
N LEU A 190 25.21 12.56 10.39
CA LEU A 190 25.66 13.96 10.40
C LEU A 190 24.53 14.91 10.07
N GLN A 191 23.72 14.61 9.05
CA GLN A 191 22.54 15.42 8.72
C GLN A 191 21.51 15.44 9.85
N SER A 192 21.46 14.41 10.69
CA SER A 192 20.55 14.35 11.83
C SER A 192 20.97 15.31 12.94
N ASN A 193 22.28 15.44 13.15
CA ASN A 193 22.86 16.33 14.16
C ASN A 193 22.69 17.81 13.82
N VAL A 194 22.64 18.18 12.54
CA VAL A 194 22.43 19.59 12.12
C VAL A 194 21.13 20.17 12.68
N ASN A 195 20.09 19.34 12.85
CA ASN A 195 18.77 19.81 13.28
C ASN A 195 18.43 19.46 14.75
N SER A 196 19.35 18.85 15.52
CA SER A 196 19.02 18.25 16.82
C SER A 196 19.84 18.75 18.02
N VAL A 197 20.78 19.69 17.83
CA VAL A 197 21.33 20.44 18.97
C VAL A 197 20.38 21.57 19.34
N LYS A 198 19.21 21.24 19.89
CA LYS A 198 18.44 22.20 20.69
C LYS A 198 19.21 22.39 21.99
N CYS A 199 19.69 23.60 22.29
CA CYS A 199 20.26 23.87 23.61
C CYS A 199 19.19 23.53 24.65
N LYS A 200 19.42 22.51 25.47
CA LYS A 200 18.66 22.31 26.70
C LYS A 200 19.30 23.16 27.80
N CYS A 201 19.21 24.47 27.62
CA CYS A 201 19.62 25.45 28.60
C CYS A 201 18.57 25.42 29.73
N PRO A 202 18.85 24.88 30.93
CA PRO A 202 17.81 24.53 31.88
C PRO A 202 17.05 25.73 32.46
N ASN A 203 17.58 26.96 32.36
CA ASN A 203 16.92 28.14 32.95
C ASN A 203 17.45 29.51 32.44
N THR A 204 18.04 29.60 31.24
CA THR A 204 18.66 30.86 30.76
C THR A 204 18.54 31.06 29.26
N ASN A 205 18.31 32.30 28.84
CA ASN A 205 18.54 32.76 27.47
C ASN A 205 20.00 32.47 27.08
N CYS A 206 20.27 32.02 25.84
CA CYS A 206 21.62 31.64 25.40
C CYS A 206 22.57 32.84 25.16
N SER A 207 22.57 33.79 26.09
CA SER A 207 23.44 34.96 26.12
C SER A 207 24.48 34.85 27.23
N THR A 208 24.20 34.09 28.29
CA THR A 208 25.08 33.98 29.46
C THR A 208 25.96 32.73 29.41
N MET A 209 27.18 32.81 29.96
CA MET A 209 28.11 31.66 30.07
C MET A 209 27.60 30.54 30.99
N LYS A 210 26.45 30.75 31.66
CA LYS A 210 25.72 29.71 32.41
C LYS A 210 25.08 28.67 31.46
N CYS A 211 24.93 29.01 30.19
CA CYS A 211 24.52 28.07 29.15
C CYS A 211 25.70 27.19 28.70
N ALA A 212 25.51 25.87 28.78
CA ALA A 212 26.49 24.88 28.30
C ALA A 212 26.81 25.02 26.80
N CYS A 213 25.84 25.39 25.98
CA CYS A 213 26.05 25.59 24.54
C CYS A 213 26.89 26.83 24.23
N LYS A 214 26.72 27.92 24.99
CA LYS A 214 27.56 29.13 24.86
C LYS A 214 28.99 28.87 25.31
N LYS A 215 29.17 28.13 26.41
CA LYS A 215 30.49 27.73 26.92
C LYS A 215 31.28 26.86 25.93
N LEU A 216 30.57 26.08 25.10
CA LEU A 216 31.15 25.21 24.07
C LEU A 216 31.18 25.84 22.66
N ASN A 217 30.86 27.13 22.52
CA ASN A 217 30.77 27.84 21.23
C ASN A 217 29.86 27.16 20.19
N LEU A 218 28.78 26.49 20.63
CA LEU A 218 27.77 25.91 19.75
C LEU A 218 26.70 26.95 19.41
N SER A 219 26.15 26.89 18.20
CA SER A 219 25.03 27.75 17.78
C SER A 219 23.79 27.41 18.61
N CYS A 220 23.39 28.33 19.47
CA CYS A 220 22.12 28.22 20.18
C CYS A 220 20.97 28.53 19.27
N ASN A 221 20.02 27.60 19.20
CA ASN A 221 18.73 27.85 18.59
C ASN A 221 17.98 28.86 19.48
N ILE A 222 17.63 30.02 18.91
CA ILE A 222 16.60 30.89 19.47
C ILE A 222 15.24 30.20 19.24
#